data_AF-A0A937IW44-F1
#
_entry.id   AF-A0A937IW44-F1
#
_cell.length_a   1.000
_cell.length_b   1.000
_cell.length_c   1.000
_cell.angle_alpha   90.00
_cell.angle_beta   90.00
_cell.angle_gamma   90.00
#
_symmetry.space_group_name_H-M   'P 1'
#
loop_
_entity.id
_entity.type
_entity.pdbx_description
1 polymer ?
#
loop_
_entity_poly.entity_id
_entity_poly.type
_entity_poly.pdbx_seq_one_letter_code
_entity_poly.pdbx_strand_id
1 'polypeptide(L)'
;MRYNIRNRNIASEQKRFANLLELANRSKYRGERENALAAASRLANKFGMTLDQAAKLGLNYNQGVNCDNKKASNSFYVNISKEEIRKNQVDIESDKKRWQTAVANAKKRGLDQENKIRKNTKKTSNFRRTNNTSRREPFIHAMILLKETSLSFKEIANITGISVYKVIALKLKTRKAA
;
A
#
# COMPACT_ATOMS: atom_id res chain seq x y z
N MET A 1 0.15 21.90 -8.90
CA MET A 1 1.50 21.62 -9.44
C MET A 1 1.36 21.17 -10.90
N ARG A 2 1.72 22.01 -11.87
CA ARG A 2 1.75 21.64 -13.29
C ARG A 2 3.09 20.95 -13.57
N TYR A 3 3.09 19.64 -13.78
CA TYR A 3 4.30 18.86 -14.00
C TYR A 3 4.95 19.23 -15.33
N ASN A 4 6.27 19.44 -15.31
CA ASN A 4 7.08 19.86 -16.45
C ASN A 4 7.17 18.71 -17.48
N ILE A 5 6.50 18.88 -18.63
CA ILE A 5 6.33 17.86 -19.69
C ILE A 5 7.64 17.61 -20.49
N ARG A 6 8.66 18.44 -20.29
CA ARG A 6 9.82 18.57 -21.20
C ARG A 6 10.79 17.39 -21.27
N ASN A 7 10.65 16.35 -20.44
CA ASN A 7 11.64 15.25 -20.38
C ASN A 7 11.04 13.84 -20.23
N ARG A 8 9.82 13.60 -20.74
CA ARG A 8 9.22 12.26 -20.76
C ARG A 8 8.94 11.81 -22.18
N ASN A 9 9.15 10.52 -22.44
CA ASN A 9 8.73 9.89 -23.69
C ASN A 9 7.19 9.84 -23.71
N ILE A 10 6.58 10.88 -24.28
CA ILE A 10 5.13 11.06 -24.37
C ILE A 10 4.49 9.87 -25.10
N ALA A 11 5.17 9.30 -26.10
CA ALA A 11 4.68 8.15 -26.86
C ALA A 11 4.60 6.87 -26.00
N SER A 12 5.58 6.61 -25.11
CA SER A 12 5.53 5.42 -24.26
C SER A 12 4.44 5.50 -23.19
N GLU A 13 4.19 6.68 -22.64
CA GLU A 13 3.11 6.90 -21.67
C GLU A 13 1.73 6.90 -22.35
N GLN A 14 1.62 7.39 -23.60
CA GLN A 14 0.41 7.25 -24.42
C GLN A 14 0.08 5.78 -24.72
N LYS A 15 1.07 4.99 -25.15
CA LYS A 15 0.91 3.54 -25.37
C LYS A 15 0.47 2.83 -24.10
N ARG A 16 1.10 3.16 -22.97
CA ARG A 16 0.73 2.61 -21.66
C ARG A 16 -0.70 2.96 -21.27
N PHE A 17 -1.14 4.19 -21.54
CA PHE A 17 -2.52 4.61 -21.29
C PHE A 17 -3.52 3.84 -22.16
N ALA A 18 -3.24 3.69 -23.46
CA ALA A 18 -4.08 2.92 -24.38
C ALA A 18 -4.22 1.45 -23.93
N ASN A 19 -3.11 0.81 -23.55
CA ASN A 19 -3.12 -0.57 -23.06
C ASN A 19 -3.94 -0.73 -21.76
N LEU A 20 -3.93 0.25 -20.86
CA LEU A 20 -4.73 0.22 -19.63
C LEU A 20 -6.23 0.33 -19.92
N LEU A 21 -6.64 1.17 -20.88
CA LEU A 21 -8.03 1.25 -21.32
C LEU A 21 -8.48 -0.03 -22.02
N GLU A 22 -7.62 -0.61 -22.87
CA GLU A 22 -7.90 -1.88 -23.54
C GLU A 22 -8.05 -3.03 -22.53
N LEU A 23 -7.18 -3.09 -21.52
CA LEU A 23 -7.27 -4.07 -20.42
C LEU A 23 -8.58 -3.90 -19.63
N ALA A 24 -8.96 -2.66 -19.33
CA ALA A 24 -10.23 -2.39 -18.64
C ALA A 24 -11.45 -2.83 -19.47
N ASN A 25 -11.40 -2.67 -20.80
CA ASN A 25 -12.49 -3.09 -21.68
C ASN A 25 -12.55 -4.61 -21.87
N ARG A 26 -11.40 -5.29 -21.95
CA ARG A 26 -11.32 -6.73 -22.22
C ARG A 26 -11.43 -7.61 -20.98
N SER A 27 -11.10 -7.11 -19.78
CA SER A 27 -11.06 -7.95 -18.60
C SER A 27 -12.45 -8.38 -18.12
N LYS A 28 -12.62 -9.70 -17.96
CA LYS A 28 -13.82 -10.33 -17.37
C LYS A 28 -13.95 -10.01 -15.88
N TYR A 29 -12.84 -9.81 -15.17
CA TYR A 29 -12.81 -9.67 -13.72
C TYR A 29 -12.95 -8.22 -13.27
N ARG A 30 -13.90 -7.96 -12.35
CA ARG A 30 -14.20 -6.62 -11.85
C ARG A 30 -12.97 -5.92 -11.25
N GLY A 31 -12.21 -6.62 -10.42
CA GLY A 31 -11.03 -6.04 -9.75
C GLY A 31 -9.93 -5.62 -10.73
N GLU A 32 -9.73 -6.37 -11.82
CA GLU A 32 -8.77 -6.00 -12.85
C GLU A 32 -9.20 -4.75 -13.62
N ARG A 33 -10.50 -4.65 -13.98
CA ARG A 33 -11.05 -3.46 -14.62
C ARG A 33 -10.89 -2.21 -13.76
N GLU A 34 -11.28 -2.30 -12.49
CA GLU A 34 -11.17 -1.20 -11.53
C GLU A 34 -9.71 -0.78 -11.33
N ASN A 35 -8.78 -1.74 -11.22
CA ASN A 35 -7.36 -1.47 -11.09
C ASN A 35 -6.79 -0.79 -12.34
N ALA A 36 -7.15 -1.27 -13.54
CA ALA A 36 -6.72 -0.69 -14.80
C ALA A 36 -7.23 0.75 -14.98
N LEU A 37 -8.50 1.02 -14.65
CA LEU A 37 -9.09 2.36 -14.67
C LEU A 37 -8.45 3.29 -13.63
N ALA A 38 -8.17 2.78 -12.43
CA ALA A 38 -7.47 3.54 -11.40
C ALA A 38 -6.04 3.90 -11.82
N ALA A 39 -5.33 2.97 -12.46
CA ALA A 39 -4.00 3.21 -13.01
C ALA A 39 -4.03 4.25 -14.15
N ALA A 40 -5.01 4.15 -15.05
CA ALA A 40 -5.23 5.13 -16.11
C ALA A 40 -5.52 6.52 -15.53
N SER A 41 -6.39 6.61 -14.51
CA SER A 41 -6.73 7.86 -13.83
C SER A 41 -5.52 8.52 -13.17
N ARG A 42 -4.65 7.72 -12.52
CA ARG A 42 -3.39 8.21 -11.95
C ARG A 42 -2.46 8.76 -13.03
N LEU A 43 -2.40 8.08 -14.19
CA LEU A 43 -1.58 8.50 -15.31
C LEU A 43 -2.08 9.82 -15.91
N ALA A 44 -3.39 9.97 -16.10
CA ALA A 44 -4.01 11.22 -16.55
C ALA A 44 -3.72 12.39 -15.58
N ASN A 45 -3.91 12.16 -14.28
CA ASN A 45 -3.62 13.16 -13.23
C ASN A 45 -2.13 13.57 -13.21
N LYS A 46 -1.22 12.62 -13.44
CA LYS A 46 0.23 12.87 -13.55
C LYS A 46 0.58 13.84 -14.69
N PHE A 47 -0.26 13.91 -15.72
CA PHE A 47 -0.15 14.86 -16.85
C PHE A 47 -1.08 16.07 -16.72
N GLY A 48 -1.83 16.19 -15.62
CA GLY A 48 -2.76 17.30 -15.39
C GLY A 48 -3.98 17.27 -16.32
N MET A 49 -4.37 16.08 -16.79
CA MET A 49 -5.47 15.87 -17.73
C MET A 49 -6.57 15.04 -17.08
N THR A 50 -7.80 15.18 -17.57
CA THR A 50 -8.90 14.27 -17.22
C THR A 50 -8.73 12.93 -17.94
N LEU A 51 -9.37 11.87 -17.42
CA LEU A 51 -9.35 10.53 -18.05
C LEU A 51 -9.83 10.59 -19.51
N ASP A 52 -10.86 11.39 -19.81
CA ASP A 52 -11.39 11.59 -21.16
C ASP A 52 -10.40 12.31 -22.09
N GLN A 53 -9.73 13.37 -21.59
CA GLN A 53 -8.69 14.07 -22.34
C GLN A 53 -7.49 13.17 -22.65
N ALA A 54 -7.09 12.34 -21.68
CA ALA A 54 -6.03 11.37 -21.87
C ALA A 54 -6.43 10.24 -22.84
N ALA A 55 -7.71 9.83 -22.86
CA ALA A 55 -8.24 8.85 -23.82
C ALA A 55 -8.15 9.36 -25.25
N LYS A 56 -8.52 10.62 -25.50
CA LYS A 56 -8.38 11.25 -26.82
C LYS A 56 -6.92 11.25 -27.31
N LEU A 57 -5.97 11.52 -26.43
CA LEU A 57 -4.55 11.45 -26.75
C LEU A 57 -4.04 10.02 -26.99
N GLY A 58 -4.54 9.05 -26.22
CA GLY A 58 -4.21 7.63 -26.40
C GLY A 58 -4.76 7.02 -27.70
N LEU A 59 -5.91 7.50 -28.20
CA LEU A 59 -6.48 7.06 -29.48
C LEU A 59 -5.65 7.51 -30.69
N ASN A 60 -5.05 8.70 -30.63
CA ASN A 60 -4.19 9.23 -31.68
C ASN A 60 -2.84 8.48 -31.82
N TYR A 61 -2.42 7.70 -30.81
CA TYR A 61 -1.26 6.81 -30.93
C TYR A 61 -1.49 5.67 -31.94
N ASN A 62 -2.74 5.26 -32.15
CA ASN A 62 -3.08 4.12 -33.01
C ASN A 62 -3.13 4.45 -34.51
N GLN A 63 -3.02 5.73 -34.91
CA GLN A 63 -3.14 6.13 -36.33
C GLN A 63 -1.82 6.06 -37.13
N GLY A 64 -0.68 5.82 -36.49
CA GLY A 64 0.64 5.90 -37.15
C GLY A 64 1.47 4.62 -37.18
N VAL A 65 1.00 3.51 -36.61
CA VAL A 65 1.75 2.24 -36.62
C VAL A 65 1.18 1.31 -37.68
N ASN A 66 1.69 1.47 -38.90
CA ASN A 66 1.57 0.46 -39.94
C ASN A 66 2.14 -0.86 -39.39
N CYS A 67 1.28 -1.88 -39.22
CA CYS A 67 1.63 -3.16 -38.60
C CYS A 67 2.28 -4.12 -39.60
N ASP A 68 3.15 -3.61 -40.48
CA ASP A 68 3.97 -4.41 -41.36
C ASP A 68 5.28 -4.79 -40.66
N ASN A 69 5.23 -5.82 -39.81
CA ASN A 69 6.41 -6.60 -39.44
C ASN A 69 6.00 -7.98 -38.93
N LYS A 70 5.66 -8.88 -39.86
CA LYS A 70 5.71 -10.33 -39.61
C LYS A 70 7.18 -10.78 -39.55
N LYS A 71 7.85 -10.55 -38.42
CA LYS A 71 9.10 -11.25 -38.08
C LYS A 71 9.07 -11.67 -36.61
N ALA A 72 8.90 -12.99 -36.44
CA ALA A 72 9.08 -13.79 -35.23
C ALA A 72 8.62 -13.14 -33.91
N SER A 73 7.34 -13.27 -33.59
CA SER A 73 6.91 -13.18 -32.20
C SER A 73 7.59 -14.33 -31.45
N ASN A 74 8.68 -14.03 -30.72
CA ASN A 74 9.14 -14.91 -29.65
C ASN A 74 7.94 -15.15 -28.74
N SER A 75 7.38 -16.36 -28.81
CA SER A 75 6.29 -16.78 -27.97
C SER A 75 6.67 -16.52 -26.53
N PHE A 76 5.92 -15.64 -25.85
CA PHE A 76 6.06 -15.37 -24.42
C PHE A 76 5.94 -16.66 -23.59
N TYR A 77 5.30 -17.68 -24.13
CA TYR A 77 5.35 -19.04 -23.62
C TYR A 77 6.56 -19.75 -24.22
N VAL A 78 7.60 -19.92 -23.41
CA VAL A 78 8.69 -20.86 -23.70
C VAL A 78 8.04 -22.23 -23.91
N ASN A 79 8.33 -22.89 -25.04
CA ASN A 79 7.95 -24.28 -25.26
C ASN A 79 8.83 -25.16 -24.36
N ILE A 80 8.54 -25.18 -23.06
CA ILE A 80 9.24 -26.00 -22.08
C ILE A 80 8.95 -27.45 -22.44
N SER A 81 10.02 -28.24 -22.63
CA SER A 81 9.87 -29.65 -23.01
C SER A 81 9.20 -30.45 -21.88
N LYS A 82 8.46 -31.52 -22.22
CA LYS A 82 7.83 -32.40 -21.20
C LYS A 82 8.86 -32.95 -20.20
N GLU A 83 10.07 -33.20 -20.67
CA GLU A 83 11.18 -33.70 -19.86
C GLU A 83 11.66 -32.64 -18.84
N GLU A 84 11.75 -31.39 -19.26
CA GLU A 84 12.11 -30.26 -18.41
C GLU A 84 11.04 -29.96 -17.36
N ILE A 85 9.76 -30.09 -17.70
CA ILE A 85 8.66 -30.03 -16.73
C ILE A 85 8.79 -31.13 -15.67
N ARG A 86 9.10 -32.37 -16.08
CA ARG A 86 9.31 -33.48 -15.14
C ARG A 86 10.51 -33.24 -14.21
N LYS A 87 11.63 -32.76 -14.75
CA LYS A 87 12.83 -32.43 -13.95
C LYS A 87 12.52 -31.33 -12.92
N ASN A 88 11.88 -30.24 -13.35
CA ASN A 88 11.46 -29.17 -12.46
C ASN A 88 10.51 -29.69 -11.37
N GLN A 89 9.60 -30.60 -11.71
CA GLN A 89 8.69 -31.20 -10.73
C GLN A 89 9.43 -32.04 -9.68
N VAL A 90 10.42 -32.84 -10.10
CA VAL A 90 11.27 -33.62 -9.19
C VAL A 90 12.08 -32.70 -8.27
N ASP A 91 12.64 -31.63 -8.82
CA ASP A 91 13.41 -30.64 -8.05
C ASP A 91 12.52 -29.97 -7.00
N ILE A 92 11.32 -29.51 -7.39
CA ILE A 92 10.32 -28.93 -6.47
C ILE A 92 9.96 -29.92 -5.35
N GLU A 93 9.76 -31.19 -5.67
CA GLU A 93 9.42 -32.21 -4.68
C GLU A 93 10.57 -32.49 -3.71
N SER A 94 11.80 -32.55 -4.22
CA SER A 94 13.00 -32.74 -3.41
C SER A 94 13.20 -31.58 -2.43
N ASP A 95 12.99 -30.34 -2.89
CA ASP A 95 13.18 -29.14 -2.10
C ASP A 95 12.06 -29.00 -1.06
N LYS A 96 10.83 -29.39 -1.42
CA LYS A 96 9.71 -29.49 -0.47
C LYS A 96 9.99 -30.51 0.64
N LYS A 97 10.52 -31.69 0.31
CA LYS A 97 10.90 -32.70 1.30
C LYS A 97 12.00 -32.18 2.22
N ARG A 98 13.03 -31.54 1.67
CA ARG A 98 14.14 -30.93 2.43
C ARG A 98 13.65 -29.84 3.38
N TRP A 99 12.73 -28.99 2.93
CA TRP A 99 12.11 -27.97 3.78
C TRP A 99 11.29 -28.60 4.91
N GLN A 100 10.48 -29.62 4.61
CA GLN A 100 9.66 -30.31 5.60
C GLN A 100 10.51 -30.97 6.70
N THR A 101 11.62 -31.62 6.35
CA THR A 101 12.52 -32.22 7.33
C THR A 101 13.22 -31.16 8.17
N ALA A 102 13.66 -30.05 7.58
CA ALA A 102 14.24 -28.92 8.31
C ALA A 102 13.25 -28.30 9.30
N VAL A 103 11.99 -28.09 8.89
CA VAL A 103 10.92 -27.56 9.76
C VAL A 103 10.60 -28.55 10.88
N ALA A 104 10.51 -29.85 10.59
CA ALA A 104 10.27 -30.87 11.60
C ALA A 104 11.41 -30.92 12.63
N ASN A 105 12.67 -30.82 12.20
CA ASN A 105 13.82 -30.73 13.10
C ASN A 105 13.80 -29.45 13.94
N ALA A 106 13.46 -28.30 13.35
CA ALA A 106 13.34 -27.04 14.08
C ALA A 106 12.24 -27.10 15.16
N LYS A 107 11.10 -27.75 14.85
CA LYS A 107 10.03 -28.01 15.82
C LYS A 107 10.48 -28.95 16.94
N LYS A 108 11.15 -30.06 16.61
CA LYS A 108 11.72 -30.99 17.62
C LYS A 108 12.69 -30.29 18.57
N ARG A 109 13.47 -29.33 18.07
CA ARG A 109 14.42 -28.52 18.86
C ARG A 109 13.75 -27.39 19.67
N GLY A 110 12.43 -27.19 19.59
CA GLY A 110 11.73 -26.13 20.33
C GLY A 110 11.94 -24.69 19.82
N LEU A 111 12.70 -24.51 18.73
CA LEU A 111 13.04 -23.19 18.16
C LEU A 111 11.83 -22.41 17.63
N ASP A 112 10.73 -23.09 17.28
CA ASP A 112 9.49 -22.44 16.83
C ASP A 112 8.79 -21.70 17.97
N GLN A 113 8.83 -22.24 19.19
CA GLN A 113 8.24 -21.61 20.38
C GLN A 113 9.08 -20.39 20.80
N GLU A 114 10.41 -20.53 20.80
CA GLU A 114 11.32 -19.44 21.14
C GLU A 114 11.18 -18.25 20.17
N ASN A 115 11.05 -18.50 18.87
CA ASN A 115 10.82 -17.44 17.89
C ASN A 115 9.44 -16.77 18.04
N LYS A 116 8.39 -17.51 18.39
CA LYS A 116 7.05 -16.93 18.68
C LYS A 116 7.10 -16.05 19.92
N ILE A 117 7.75 -16.50 20.99
CA ILE A 117 7.95 -15.73 22.22
C ILE A 117 8.74 -14.46 21.91
N ARG A 118 9.89 -14.56 21.21
CA ARG A 118 10.71 -13.41 20.78
C ARG A 118 9.96 -12.42 19.88
N LYS A 119 9.10 -12.89 18.97
CA LYS A 119 8.27 -12.01 18.13
C LYS A 119 7.19 -11.30 18.95
N ASN A 120 6.55 -12.00 19.87
CA ASN A 120 5.54 -11.41 20.75
C ASN A 120 6.16 -10.38 21.71
N THR A 121 7.34 -10.65 22.28
CA THR A 121 8.06 -9.68 23.13
C THR A 121 8.58 -8.47 22.36
N LYS A 122 9.01 -8.64 21.09
CA LYS A 122 9.35 -7.50 20.21
C LYS A 122 8.14 -6.65 19.86
N LYS A 123 6.97 -7.25 19.63
CA LYS A 123 5.72 -6.50 19.39
C LYS A 123 5.26 -5.72 20.61
N THR A 124 5.30 -6.31 21.80
CA THR A 124 4.93 -5.61 23.04
C THR A 124 5.94 -4.51 23.42
N SER A 125 7.23 -4.73 23.21
CA SER A 125 8.24 -3.68 23.45
C SER A 125 8.15 -2.52 22.45
N ASN A 126 7.84 -2.78 21.17
CA ASN A 126 7.60 -1.71 20.19
C ASN A 126 6.33 -0.90 20.48
N PHE A 127 5.27 -1.53 21.00
CA PHE A 127 4.07 -0.83 21.48
C PHE A 127 4.38 0.09 22.68
N ARG A 128 5.33 -0.29 23.55
CA ARG A 128 5.78 0.57 24.66
C ARG A 128 6.73 1.71 24.22
N ARG A 129 7.46 1.53 23.12
CA ARG A 129 8.37 2.55 22.56
C ARG A 129 7.68 3.67 21.78
N THR A 130 6.39 3.54 21.44
CA THR A 130 5.62 4.64 20.83
C THR A 130 5.17 5.71 21.84
N ASN A 131 5.60 5.62 23.11
CA ASN A 131 5.49 6.71 24.07
C ASN A 131 6.53 7.78 23.76
N ASN A 132 6.19 8.57 22.75
CA ASN A 132 6.97 9.66 22.22
C ASN A 132 7.23 10.69 23.33
N THR A 133 8.47 10.76 23.84
CA THR A 133 8.94 11.65 24.92
C THR A 133 8.74 13.15 24.60
N SER A 134 8.47 13.48 23.34
CA SER A 134 8.15 14.84 22.87
C SER A 134 6.71 15.28 23.20
N ARG A 135 5.81 14.37 23.58
CA ARG A 135 4.42 14.74 23.93
C ARG A 135 4.38 15.24 25.36
N ARG A 136 3.84 16.46 25.55
CA ARG A 136 3.49 16.98 26.88
C ARG A 136 2.62 15.96 27.62
N GLU A 137 2.79 15.88 28.93
CA GLU A 137 2.01 14.99 29.77
C GLU A 137 0.50 15.29 29.56
N PRO A 138 -0.34 14.25 29.33
CA PRO A 138 -1.75 14.42 28.96
C PRO A 138 -2.56 15.31 29.93
N PHE A 139 -2.31 15.19 31.23
CA PHE A 139 -2.71 16.08 32.33
C PHE A 139 -2.51 17.56 31.99
N ILE A 140 -1.24 17.90 31.84
CA ILE A 140 -0.79 19.27 31.60
C ILE A 140 -1.32 19.79 30.26
N HIS A 141 -1.30 18.95 29.22
CA HIS A 141 -1.79 19.32 27.90
C HIS A 141 -3.29 19.65 27.90
N ALA A 142 -4.11 18.83 28.58
CA ALA A 142 -5.55 19.10 28.72
C ALA A 142 -5.83 20.38 29.50
N MET A 143 -5.06 20.63 30.57
CA MET A 143 -5.22 21.86 31.37
C MET A 143 -4.91 23.12 30.54
N ILE A 144 -3.88 23.09 29.69
CA ILE A 144 -3.55 24.20 28.79
C ILE A 144 -4.69 24.42 27.78
N LEU A 145 -5.19 23.35 27.14
CA LEU A 145 -6.31 23.48 26.19
C LEU A 145 -7.56 24.08 26.84
N LEU A 146 -7.87 23.69 28.08
CA LEU A 146 -9.01 24.24 28.83
C LEU A 146 -8.87 25.72 29.23
N LYS A 147 -7.65 26.25 29.24
CA LYS A 147 -7.32 27.64 29.58
C LYS A 147 -7.21 28.52 28.33
N GLU A 148 -6.52 28.03 27.32
CA GLU A 148 -6.13 28.79 26.13
C GLU A 148 -7.12 28.68 24.98
N THR A 149 -8.03 27.70 25.00
CA THR A 149 -8.96 27.44 23.88
C THR A 149 -10.40 27.31 24.34
N SER A 150 -11.34 27.52 23.41
CA SER A 150 -12.78 27.33 23.60
C SER A 150 -13.28 25.99 23.04
N LEU A 151 -12.41 24.98 22.95
CA LEU A 151 -12.76 23.64 22.45
C LEU A 151 -13.76 22.93 23.38
N SER A 152 -14.56 22.03 22.80
CA SER A 152 -15.46 21.18 23.58
C SER A 152 -14.69 20.15 24.41
N PHE A 153 -15.27 19.69 25.53
CA PHE A 153 -14.65 18.67 26.38
C PHE A 153 -14.36 17.36 25.63
N LYS A 154 -15.19 17.04 24.63
CA LYS A 154 -15.02 15.84 23.79
C LYS A 154 -13.83 15.97 22.85
N GLU A 155 -13.61 17.15 22.28
CA GLU A 155 -12.44 17.42 21.42
C GLU A 155 -11.14 17.40 22.23
N ILE A 156 -11.14 18.01 23.42
CA ILE A 156 -9.97 18.00 24.31
C ILE A 156 -9.63 16.57 24.72
N ALA A 157 -10.63 15.75 25.06
CA ALA A 157 -10.44 14.33 25.37
C ALA A 157 -9.82 13.56 24.20
N ASN A 158 -10.30 13.78 22.98
CA ASN A 158 -9.75 13.14 21.78
C ASN A 158 -8.30 13.55 21.49
N ILE A 159 -7.95 14.83 21.69
CA ILE A 159 -6.59 15.36 21.42
C ILE A 159 -5.57 14.83 22.44
N THR A 160 -5.98 14.76 23.70
CA THR A 160 -5.09 14.44 24.83
C THR A 160 -5.09 12.96 25.19
N GLY A 161 -6.10 12.19 24.77
CA GLY A 161 -6.25 10.77 25.07
C GLY A 161 -6.74 10.48 26.50
N ILE A 162 -7.24 11.49 27.22
CA ILE A 162 -7.85 11.31 28.55
C ILE A 162 -9.38 11.25 28.44
N SER A 163 -10.03 10.57 29.38
CA SER A 163 -11.49 10.47 29.36
C SER A 163 -12.17 11.83 29.56
N VAL A 164 -13.31 12.02 28.90
CA VAL A 164 -14.11 13.27 28.98
C VAL A 164 -14.41 13.65 30.45
N TYR A 165 -14.73 12.68 31.30
CA TYR A 165 -14.96 12.91 32.73
C TYR A 165 -13.75 13.49 33.46
N LYS A 166 -12.53 13.07 33.11
CA LYS A 166 -11.29 13.63 33.67
C LYS A 166 -11.08 15.09 33.23
N VAL A 167 -11.38 15.40 31.97
CA VAL A 167 -11.36 16.79 31.45
C VAL A 167 -12.34 17.68 32.22
N ILE A 168 -13.57 17.19 32.45
CA ILE A 168 -14.59 17.92 33.22
C ILE A 168 -14.12 18.14 34.66
N ALA A 169 -13.59 17.09 35.32
CA ALA A 169 -13.05 17.20 36.68
C ALA A 169 -11.89 18.22 36.76
N LEU A 170 -11.00 18.25 35.77
CA LEU A 170 -9.95 19.27 35.63
C LEU A 170 -10.53 20.69 35.51
N LYS A 171 -11.57 20.87 34.68
CA LYS A 171 -12.23 22.16 34.53
C LYS A 171 -12.90 22.61 35.83
N LEU A 172 -13.51 21.69 36.58
CA LEU A 172 -14.13 21.99 37.88
C LEU A 172 -13.08 22.36 38.93
N LYS A 173 -11.98 21.60 39.03
CA LYS A 173 -10.87 21.87 39.97
C LYS A 173 -10.18 23.21 39.74
N THR A 174 -10.21 23.73 38.50
CA THR A 174 -9.57 24.99 38.13
C THR A 174 -10.49 26.21 38.23
N ARG A 175 -11.78 26.02 38.52
CA ARG A 175 -12.68 27.12 38.87
C ARG A 175 -12.28 27.60 40.27
N LYS A 176 -11.89 28.88 40.40
CA LYS A 176 -11.83 29.50 41.73
C LYS A 176 -13.25 29.57 42.31
N ALA A 177 -13.39 29.34 43.61
CA ALA A 177 -14.60 29.70 44.32
C ALA A 177 -14.80 31.22 44.16
N ALA A 178 -16.00 31.60 43.73
CA ALA A 178 -16.42 33.00 43.66
C ALA A 178 -16.65 33.54 45.08
#